data_AF-A0A9X3TQ94-F1
#
_entry.id   AF-A0A9X3TQ94-F1
#
_cell.length_a   1.000
_cell.length_b   1.000
_cell.length_c   1.000
_cell.angle_alpha   90.00
_cell.angle_beta   90.00
_cell.angle_gamma   90.00
#
_symmetry.space_group_name_H-M   'P 1'
#
loop_
_entity.id
_entity.type
_entity.pdbx_description
1 polymer ?
#
loop_
_entity_poly.entity_id
_entity_poly.type
_entity_poly.pdbx_seq_one_letter_code
_entity_poly.pdbx_strand_id
1 'polypeptide(L)'
;MNITVFYDYFESKLAPIWYVVSFRKGEFDWSKETVYIPLQAPFQRQQVEDFLPDRLGISVTLGELTLNQDKPGKFGIYLPALKKRAVENKVDFWEVEQLIIRVEDIEELLHMNLFREGIAS
;
A
#
# COMPACT_ATOMS: atom_id res chain seq x y z
N MET A 1 1.93 -2.13 13.59
CA MET A 1 2.17 -2.05 12.14
C MET A 1 3.46 -1.26 11.94
N ASN A 2 4.32 -1.71 11.03
CA ASN A 2 5.51 -0.97 10.61
C ASN A 2 5.40 -0.65 9.13
N ILE A 3 6.01 0.46 8.72
CA ILE A 3 6.02 0.91 7.33
C ILE A 3 7.46 1.04 6.88
N THR A 4 7.79 0.30 5.83
CA THR A 4 9.09 0.35 5.17
C THR A 4 8.90 0.76 3.72
N VAL A 5 9.71 1.70 3.26
CA VAL A 5 9.82 2.05 1.85
C VAL A 5 11.12 1.45 1.31
N PHE A 6 10.98 0.58 0.32
CA PHE A 6 12.08 -0.07 -0.38
C PHE A 6 12.47 0.77 -1.59
N TYR A 7 13.76 0.97 -1.78
CA TYR A 7 14.34 1.75 -2.86
C TYR A 7 15.19 0.86 -3.76
N ASP A 8 15.28 1.25 -5.02
CA ASP A 8 16.18 0.66 -6.01
C ASP A 8 16.70 1.75 -6.95
N TYR A 9 17.76 1.46 -7.71
CA TYR A 9 18.29 2.35 -8.72
C TYR A 9 17.59 2.15 -10.06
N PHE A 10 16.89 3.19 -10.52
CA PHE A 10 16.37 3.28 -11.88
C PHE A 10 17.09 4.41 -12.62
N GLU A 11 17.69 4.11 -13.78
CA GLU A 11 18.49 5.07 -14.57
C GLU A 11 19.55 5.82 -13.74
N SER A 12 20.26 5.10 -12.86
CA SER A 12 21.25 5.66 -11.92
C SER A 12 20.70 6.62 -10.86
N LYS A 13 19.38 6.69 -10.68
CA LYS A 13 18.74 7.45 -9.61
C LYS A 13 18.07 6.50 -8.62
N LEU A 14 18.31 6.73 -7.34
CA LEU A 14 17.63 6.00 -6.27
C LEU A 14 16.15 6.44 -6.24
N ALA A 15 15.25 5.50 -6.49
CA ALA A 15 13.82 5.72 -6.55
C ALA A 15 13.09 4.77 -5.58
N PRO A 16 12.01 5.22 -4.94
CA PRO A 16 11.17 4.36 -4.11
C PRO A 16 10.37 3.40 -5.01
N ILE A 17 10.42 2.11 -4.71
CA ILE A 17 9.76 1.07 -5.51
C ILE A 17 8.55 0.51 -4.78
N TRP A 18 8.74 0.05 -3.54
CA TRP A 18 7.67 -0.54 -2.74
C TRP A 18 7.43 0.23 -1.44
N TYR A 19 6.16 0.41 -1.14
CA TYR A 19 5.66 0.84 0.15
C TYR A 19 5.06 -0.39 0.83
N VAL A 20 5.72 -0.88 1.87
CA VAL A 20 5.37 -2.14 2.54
C VAL A 20 4.83 -1.86 3.92
N VAL A 21 3.61 -2.33 4.19
CA VAL A 21 2.97 -2.27 5.49
C VAL A 21 3.05 -3.65 6.13
N SER A 22 3.94 -3.82 7.10
CA SER A 22 4.10 -5.08 7.84
C SER A 22 3.33 -5.05 9.16
N PHE A 23 2.79 -6.20 9.54
CA PHE A 23 2.05 -6.40 10.78
C PHE A 23 2.17 -7.84 11.25
N ARG A 24 1.90 -8.06 12.54
CA ARG A 24 1.80 -9.42 13.06
C ARG A 24 0.46 -10.03 12.70
N LYS A 25 0.41 -11.36 12.60
CA LYS A 25 -0.85 -12.10 12.49
C LYS A 25 -1.85 -11.64 13.56
N GLY A 26 -3.06 -11.32 13.14
CA GLY A 26 -4.15 -10.82 14.00
C GLY A 26 -4.08 -9.33 14.38
N GLU A 27 -3.02 -8.60 14.02
CA GLU A 27 -2.91 -7.15 14.27
C GLU A 27 -3.67 -6.31 13.23
N PHE A 28 -3.78 -6.82 12.01
CA PHE A 28 -4.50 -6.14 10.93
C PHE A 28 -5.98 -6.45 11.01
N ASP A 29 -6.79 -5.40 11.18
CA ASP A 29 -8.25 -5.51 11.27
C ASP A 29 -8.85 -5.71 9.88
N TRP A 30 -8.88 -6.97 9.44
CA TRP A 30 -9.53 -7.38 8.21
C TRP A 30 -11.05 -7.20 8.24
N SER A 31 -11.71 -6.86 9.36
CA SER A 31 -13.17 -6.65 9.35
C SER A 31 -13.58 -5.34 8.70
N LYS A 32 -12.68 -4.36 8.60
CA LYS A 32 -12.95 -3.04 8.02
C LYS A 32 -13.26 -3.12 6.53
N GLU A 33 -14.00 -2.12 6.06
CA GLU A 33 -14.19 -1.88 4.62
C GLU A 33 -12.95 -1.22 4.01
N THR A 34 -12.44 -0.17 4.65
CA THR A 34 -11.25 0.56 4.20
C THR A 34 -10.31 0.79 5.38
N VAL A 35 -9.03 0.49 5.20
CA VAL A 35 -7.95 0.91 6.13
C VAL A 35 -7.24 2.11 5.55
N TYR A 36 -6.91 3.10 6.39
CA TYR A 36 -6.21 4.32 5.96
C TYR A 36 -4.79 4.35 6.48
N ILE A 37 -3.83 4.46 5.57
CA ILE A 37 -2.39 4.38 5.79
C ILE A 37 -1.76 5.76 5.56
N PRO A 38 -0.86 6.24 6.45
CA PRO A 38 -0.25 7.56 6.34
C PRO A 38 0.72 7.69 5.15
N LEU A 39 0.67 8.79 4.41
CA LEU A 39 1.61 9.10 3.33
C LEU A 39 2.94 9.67 3.82
N GLN A 40 3.03 10.07 5.09
CA GLN A 40 4.20 10.72 5.66
C GLN A 40 4.70 10.04 6.93
N ALA A 41 5.99 10.28 7.16
CA ALA A 41 6.94 9.74 8.11
C ALA A 41 6.48 9.47 9.56
N PRO A 42 7.28 8.66 10.30
CA PRO A 42 8.56 8.06 9.89
C PRO A 42 8.41 6.74 9.13
N PHE A 43 9.16 6.60 8.03
CA PHE A 43 9.30 5.34 7.28
C PHE A 43 10.71 4.78 7.42
N GLN A 44 10.81 3.48 7.63
CA GLN A 44 12.08 2.79 7.51
C GLN A 44 12.46 2.73 6.01
N ARG A 45 13.70 3.07 5.67
CA ARG A 45 14.20 2.96 4.29
C ARG A 45 15.09 1.74 4.18
N GLN A 46 14.88 0.93 3.16
CA GLN A 46 15.69 -0.26 2.86
C GLN A 46 15.94 -0.37 1.36
N GLN A 47 16.95 -1.13 0.96
CA GLN A 47 17.15 -1.47 -0.45
C GLN A 47 16.24 -2.65 -0.80
N VAL A 48 15.77 -2.73 -2.06
CA VAL A 48 14.91 -3.84 -2.52
C VAL A 48 15.57 -5.20 -2.28
N GLU A 49 16.89 -5.30 -2.33
CA GLU A 49 17.65 -6.53 -2.03
C GLU A 49 17.51 -6.98 -0.57
N ASP A 50 17.18 -6.07 0.35
CA ASP A 50 16.93 -6.39 1.76
C ASP A 50 15.50 -6.91 2.00
N PHE A 51 14.66 -6.96 0.96
CA PHE A 51 13.28 -7.44 1.08
C PHE A 51 13.28 -8.95 1.36
N LEU A 52 12.74 -9.32 2.53
CA LEU A 52 12.63 -10.71 2.95
C LEU A 52 11.31 -11.32 2.43
N PRO A 53 11.36 -12.32 1.52
CA PRO A 53 10.16 -12.93 0.94
C PRO A 53 9.56 -14.04 1.80
N ASP A 54 10.07 -14.27 3.01
CA ASP A 54 9.65 -15.35 3.92
C ASP A 54 8.29 -15.09 4.58
N ARG A 55 7.77 -13.85 4.51
CA ARG A 55 6.46 -13.46 5.02
C ARG A 55 5.38 -13.57 3.95
N LEU A 56 4.22 -14.13 4.33
CA LEU A 56 3.06 -14.16 3.44
C LEU A 56 2.56 -12.73 3.19
N GLY A 57 2.70 -12.27 1.96
CA GLY A 57 2.32 -10.93 1.53
C GLY A 57 1.22 -10.94 0.47
N ILE A 58 0.42 -9.87 0.45
CA ILE A 58 -0.49 -9.58 -0.66
C ILE A 58 -0.09 -8.24 -1.27
N SER A 59 0.14 -8.22 -2.58
CA SER A 59 0.29 -6.97 -3.33
C SER A 59 -1.04 -6.23 -3.38
N VAL A 60 -1.07 -4.93 -3.14
CA VAL A 60 -2.23 -4.06 -3.32
C VAL A 60 -2.02 -3.27 -4.60
N THR A 61 -3.02 -3.30 -5.48
CA THR A 61 -2.98 -2.63 -6.78
C THR A 61 -3.72 -1.30 -6.71
N LEU A 62 -3.50 -0.43 -7.70
CA LEU A 62 -4.21 0.84 -7.82
C LEU A 62 -5.74 0.70 -7.69
N GLY A 63 -6.32 -0.38 -8.22
CA GLY A 63 -7.77 -0.64 -8.15
C GLY A 63 -8.32 -0.86 -6.74
N GLU A 64 -7.46 -1.16 -5.77
CA GLU A 64 -7.83 -1.25 -4.35
C GLU A 64 -7.48 0.01 -3.55
N LEU A 65 -6.83 1.00 -4.17
CA LEU A 65 -6.48 2.25 -3.49
C LEU A 65 -7.60 3.28 -3.59
N THR A 66 -7.74 4.10 -2.55
CA THR A 66 -8.76 5.17 -2.51
C THR A 66 -8.24 6.39 -1.76
N LEU A 67 -8.89 7.53 -1.96
CA LEU A 67 -8.65 8.75 -1.20
C LEU A 67 -9.94 9.16 -0.49
N ASN A 68 -9.78 9.84 0.63
CA ASN A 68 -10.89 10.36 1.41
C ASN A 68 -10.54 11.78 1.86
N GLN A 69 -11.36 12.77 1.47
CA GLN A 69 -11.14 14.18 1.76
C GLN A 69 -11.11 14.49 3.26
N ASP A 70 -11.83 13.70 4.07
CA ASP A 70 -11.84 13.83 5.54
C ASP A 70 -10.60 13.20 6.20
N LYS A 71 -9.73 12.55 5.42
CA LYS A 71 -8.50 11.91 5.91
C LYS A 71 -7.27 12.39 5.12
N PRO A 72 -6.95 13.70 5.17
CA PRO A 72 -5.80 14.25 4.46
C PRO A 72 -4.49 13.59 4.91
N GLY A 73 -3.54 13.47 3.98
CA GLY A 73 -2.24 12.85 4.23
C GLY A 73 -2.28 11.33 4.42
N LYS A 74 -3.39 10.68 4.04
CA LYS A 74 -3.54 9.21 4.04
C LYS A 74 -4.11 8.73 2.73
N PHE A 75 -3.73 7.54 2.32
CA PHE A 75 -4.45 6.78 1.31
C PHE A 75 -5.22 5.64 1.97
N GLY A 76 -6.34 5.25 1.36
CA GLY A 76 -7.14 4.12 1.78
C GLY A 76 -6.84 2.87 0.97
N ILE A 77 -7.01 1.71 1.58
CA ILE A 77 -7.01 0.40 0.92
C ILE A 77 -8.39 -0.23 1.12
N TYR A 78 -9.12 -0.44 0.03
CA TYR A 78 -10.45 -1.04 0.02
C TYR A 78 -10.35 -2.57 0.14
N LEU A 79 -10.65 -3.07 1.33
CA LEU A 79 -10.43 -4.46 1.71
C LEU A 79 -11.37 -5.46 1.02
N PRO A 80 -12.64 -5.18 0.70
CA PRO A 80 -13.50 -6.14 0.01
C PRO A 80 -12.92 -6.62 -1.34
N ALA A 81 -12.38 -5.71 -2.16
CA ALA A 81 -11.74 -6.08 -3.42
C ALA A 81 -10.46 -6.89 -3.18
N LEU A 82 -9.62 -6.45 -2.24
CA LEU A 82 -8.38 -7.13 -1.88
C LEU A 82 -8.62 -8.56 -1.37
N LYS A 83 -9.60 -8.75 -0.48
CA LYS A 83 -10.01 -10.06 0.05
C LYS A 83 -10.55 -10.96 -1.05
N LYS A 84 -11.38 -10.44 -1.94
CA LYS A 84 -11.92 -11.19 -3.07
C LYS A 84 -10.77 -11.76 -3.92
N ARG A 85 -9.80 -10.91 -4.28
CA ARG A 85 -8.61 -11.33 -5.03
C ARG A 85 -7.75 -12.33 -4.26
N ALA A 86 -7.59 -12.17 -2.94
CA ALA A 86 -6.87 -13.13 -2.10
C ALA A 86 -7.51 -14.53 -2.17
N VAL A 87 -8.83 -14.61 -1.97
CA VAL A 87 -9.59 -15.86 -2.01
C VAL A 87 -9.55 -16.51 -3.40
N GLU A 88 -9.69 -15.72 -4.47
CA GLU A 88 -9.58 -16.20 -5.85
C GLU A 88 -8.19 -16.83 -6.14
N ASN A 89 -7.15 -16.33 -5.49
CA ASN A 89 -5.79 -16.85 -5.56
C ASN A 89 -5.47 -17.89 -4.46
N LYS A 90 -6.48 -18.38 -3.73
CA LYS A 90 -6.35 -19.38 -2.66
C LYS A 90 -5.43 -18.94 -1.52
N VAL A 91 -5.34 -17.63 -1.28
CA VAL A 91 -4.61 -17.04 -0.14
C VAL A 91 -5.60 -16.82 1.01
N ASP A 92 -5.28 -17.38 2.17
CA ASP A 92 -5.98 -17.04 3.41
C ASP A 92 -5.47 -15.68 3.91
N PHE A 93 -6.28 -14.63 3.73
CA PHE A 93 -5.90 -13.29 4.12
C PHE A 93 -5.73 -13.12 5.64
N TRP A 94 -6.28 -14.00 6.47
CA TRP A 94 -6.06 -13.97 7.93
C TRP A 94 -4.63 -14.34 8.33
N GLU A 95 -3.90 -15.05 7.46
CA GLU A 95 -2.51 -15.46 7.67
C GLU A 95 -1.49 -14.46 7.10
N VAL A 96 -1.95 -13.42 6.41
CA VAL A 96 -1.09 -12.42 5.78
C VAL A 96 -0.41 -11.56 6.84
N GLU A 97 0.85 -11.20 6.58
CA GLU A 97 1.68 -10.42 7.50
C GLU A 97 2.20 -9.12 6.86
N GLN A 98 1.96 -8.93 5.56
CA GLN A 98 2.35 -7.71 4.87
C GLN A 98 1.49 -7.37 3.66
N LEU A 99 1.27 -6.07 3.48
CA LEU A 99 0.74 -5.50 2.24
C LEU A 99 1.88 -4.83 1.48
N ILE A 100 1.97 -5.10 0.18
CA ILE A 100 3.02 -4.57 -0.69
C ILE A 100 2.37 -3.68 -1.72
N ILE A 101 2.68 -2.39 -1.72
CA ILE A 101 2.11 -1.41 -2.63
C ILE A 101 3.24 -0.83 -3.49
N ARG A 102 3.03 -0.67 -4.80
CA ARG A 102 4.00 0.06 -5.61
C ARG A 102 3.87 1.56 -5.31
N VAL A 103 4.99 2.24 -5.17
CA VAL A 103 4.98 3.68 -4.89
C VAL A 103 4.39 4.45 -6.08
N GLU A 104 4.62 3.97 -7.31
CA GLU A 104 3.97 4.45 -8.54
C GLU A 104 2.44 4.45 -8.46
N ASP A 105 1.82 3.37 -7.92
CA ASP A 105 0.36 3.29 -7.78
C ASP A 105 -0.17 4.35 -6.79
N ILE A 106 0.61 4.66 -5.74
CA ILE A 106 0.26 5.72 -4.78
C ILE A 106 0.41 7.10 -5.44
N GLU A 107 1.47 7.32 -6.20
CA GLU A 107 1.69 8.58 -6.93
C GLU A 107 0.59 8.80 -7.97
N GLU A 108 0.23 7.78 -8.75
CA GLU A 108 -0.86 7.86 -9.73
C GLU A 108 -2.20 8.22 -9.06
N LEU A 109 -2.54 7.55 -7.95
CA LEU A 109 -3.74 7.86 -7.15
C LEU A 109 -3.79 9.33 -6.73
N LEU A 110 -2.66 9.87 -6.25
CA LEU A 110 -2.56 11.26 -5.80
C LEU A 110 -2.69 12.25 -6.96
N HIS A 111 -2.04 11.97 -8.10
CA HIS A 111 -2.14 12.82 -9.29
C HIS A 111 -3.57 12.83 -9.86
N MET A 112 -4.25 11.68 -9.93
CA MET A 112 -5.63 11.60 -10.40
C MET A 112 -6.59 12.47 -9.58
N ASN A 113 -6.36 12.61 -8.27
CA ASN A 113 -7.17 13.47 -7.42
C ASN A 113 -6.95 14.96 -7.70
N LEU A 114 -5.69 15.38 -7.87
CA LEU A 114 -5.37 16.77 -8.23
C LEU A 114 -6.02 17.18 -9.54
N PHE A 115 -6.04 16.29 -10.54
CA PHE A 115 -6.74 16.56 -11.79
C PHE A 115 -8.24 16.74 -11.58
N ARG A 116 -8.90 15.91 -10.75
CA ARG A 116 -10.34 16.03 -10.47
C ARG A 116 -10.70 17.36 -9.79
N GLU A 117 -9.86 17.83 -8.87
CA GLU A 117 -10.07 19.12 -8.20
C GLU A 117 -9.96 20.31 -9.17
N GLY A 118 -9.04 20.25 -10.14
CA GLY A 118 -8.85 21.30 -11.15
C GLY A 118 -9.94 21.39 -12.25
N ILE A 119 -10.81 20.39 -12.39
CA ILE A 119 -11.97 20.43 -13.31
C ILE A 119 -13.25 20.91 -12.60
N ALA A 120 -13.25 20.88 -11.26
CA ALA A 120 -14.38 21.30 -10.43
C ALA A 120 -14.26 22.77 -9.95
N SER A 121 -13.19 23.46 -10.33
CA SER A 121 -12.91 24.89 -10.07
C SER A 121 -13.15 25.74 -11.31
#